data_AF-A0A1V4W5H5-F1
#
_entry.id   AF-A0A1V4W5H5-F1
#
_cell.length_a   1.000
_cell.length_b   1.000
_cell.length_c   1.000
_cell.angle_alpha   90.00
_cell.angle_beta   90.00
_cell.angle_gamma   90.00
#
_symmetry.space_group_name_H-M   'P 1'
#
loop_
_entity.id
_entity.type
_entity.pdbx_description
1 polymer ?
#
loop_
_entity_poly.entity_id
_entity_poly.type
_entity_poly.pdbx_seq_one_letter_code
_entity_poly.pdbx_strand_id
1 'polypeptide(L)'
;MRLIINNAFKFNEEALEGDIDRFIEVPENHDELVRKSELYRNVNYPVVVASLPDGGWLAEHPDLPGCKIHGKTPEEAKARLEEVKLTWIYAALADGRQIPKPQPDVPLAKTN
;
A
#
# COMPACT_ATOMS: atom_id res chain seq x y z
N MET A 1 -0.71 12.19 8.83
CA MET A 1 -1.01 10.75 8.61
C MET A 1 0.20 10.17 7.89
N ARG A 2 1.02 9.34 8.56
CA ARG A 2 2.31 8.87 8.04
C ARG A 2 2.04 7.52 7.35
N LEU A 3 2.26 7.39 6.04
CA LEU A 3 2.27 6.09 5.39
C LEU A 3 3.69 5.52 5.51
N ILE A 4 3.86 4.38 6.18
CA ILE A 4 5.13 3.65 6.18
C ILE A 4 5.12 2.71 4.98
N ILE A 5 5.30 3.26 3.78
CA ILE A 5 5.60 2.50 2.56
C ILE A 5 7.12 2.30 2.51
N ASN A 6 7.57 1.05 2.68
CA ASN A 6 8.99 0.72 2.71
C ASN A 6 9.77 1.25 1.49
N ASN A 7 10.85 1.99 1.79
CA ASN A 7 12.08 2.29 1.05
C ASN A 7 12.07 2.67 -0.44
N ALA A 8 10.93 2.99 -1.06
CA ALA A 8 10.88 3.47 -2.46
C ALA A 8 10.19 4.82 -2.65
N PHE A 9 9.51 5.35 -1.63
CA PHE A 9 9.08 6.74 -1.61
C PHE A 9 9.99 7.50 -0.65
N LYS A 10 11.00 8.18 -1.17
CA LYS A 10 11.81 9.11 -0.39
C LYS A 10 10.96 10.34 -0.05
N PHE A 11 10.14 10.26 0.99
CA PHE A 11 9.78 11.46 1.72
C PHE A 11 10.93 11.76 2.68
N ASN A 12 11.80 12.68 2.28
CA ASN A 12 12.85 13.18 3.15
C ASN A 12 12.17 13.79 4.40
N GLU A 13 12.71 13.52 5.60
CA GLU A 13 12.12 13.93 6.88
C GLU A 13 12.14 15.46 7.11
N GLU A 14 12.70 16.22 6.16
CA GLU A 14 12.68 17.69 6.06
C GLU A 14 11.46 18.24 5.28
N ALA A 15 10.41 17.46 5.05
CA ALA A 15 9.19 17.91 4.36
C ALA A 15 8.19 18.62 5.30
N LEU A 16 8.65 19.62 6.06
CA LEU A 16 7.78 20.50 6.84
C LEU A 16 8.23 21.97 6.70
N GLU A 17 8.22 22.49 5.47
CA GLU A 17 7.97 23.91 5.13
C GLU A 17 8.28 24.12 3.62
N GLY A 18 7.24 24.34 2.80
CA GLY A 18 7.38 24.80 1.42
C GLY A 18 7.00 23.79 0.34
N ASP A 19 5.97 24.14 -0.44
CA ASP A 19 5.59 23.63 -1.76
C ASP A 19 5.82 22.14 -2.06
N ILE A 20 4.80 21.34 -1.74
CA ILE A 20 4.67 19.89 -1.99
C ILE A 20 4.81 19.52 -3.48
N ASP A 21 4.72 20.49 -4.40
CA ASP A 21 4.70 20.27 -5.86
C ASP A 21 6.08 19.97 -6.46
N ARG A 22 7.19 20.23 -5.74
CA ARG A 22 8.54 20.20 -6.34
C ARG A 22 9.32 18.89 -6.16
N PHE A 23 8.80 17.93 -5.40
CA PHE A 23 9.52 16.71 -5.01
C PHE A 23 8.83 15.41 -5.44
N ILE A 24 7.74 15.48 -6.19
CA ILE A 24 7.16 14.31 -6.84
C ILE A 24 7.70 14.27 -8.27
N GLU A 25 8.66 13.40 -8.53
CA GLU A 25 8.99 13.00 -9.90
C GLU A 25 7.77 12.26 -10.45
N VAL A 26 6.83 13.02 -11.04
CA VAL A 26 5.66 12.42 -11.68
C VAL A 26 6.18 11.73 -12.95
N PRO A 27 6.12 10.40 -13.04
CA PRO A 27 6.57 9.69 -14.23
C PRO A 27 5.75 10.17 -15.44
N GLU A 28 6.39 10.37 -16.58
CA GLU A 28 5.74 10.81 -17.83
C GLU A 28 4.54 9.94 -18.22
N ASN A 29 4.53 8.67 -17.77
CA ASN A 29 3.47 7.69 -17.99
C ASN A 29 2.37 7.68 -16.89
N HIS A 30 2.15 8.76 -16.16
CA HIS A 30 1.19 8.84 -15.05
C HIS A 30 -0.20 8.26 -15.37
N ASP A 31 -0.84 8.69 -16.47
CA ASP A 31 -2.19 8.24 -16.84
C ASP A 31 -2.23 6.71 -17.08
N GLU A 32 -1.19 6.17 -17.72
CA GLU A 32 -1.06 4.73 -17.93
C GLU A 32 -0.88 3.97 -16.61
N LEU A 33 -0.05 4.48 -15.72
CA LEU A 33 0.19 3.87 -14.41
C LEU A 33 -1.07 3.85 -13.55
N VAL A 34 -1.85 4.94 -13.56
CA VAL A 34 -3.16 5.01 -12.89
C VAL A 34 -4.12 3.98 -13.47
N ARG A 35 -4.24 3.88 -14.80
CA ARG A 35 -5.09 2.86 -15.43
C ARG A 35 -4.65 1.45 -15.06
N LYS A 36 -3.34 1.17 -15.08
CA LYS A 36 -2.80 -0.13 -14.70
C LYS A 36 -3.06 -0.43 -13.22
N SER A 37 -2.93 0.54 -12.31
CA SER A 37 -3.24 0.33 -10.89
C SER A 37 -4.72 0.06 -10.65
N GLU A 38 -5.62 0.76 -11.35
CA GLU A 38 -7.06 0.54 -11.23
C GLU A 38 -7.49 -0.89 -11.66
N LEU A 39 -6.75 -1.54 -12.57
CA LEU A 39 -7.01 -2.96 -12.91
C LEU A 39 -6.89 -3.88 -11.68
N TYR A 40 -6.07 -3.52 -10.70
CA TYR A 40 -5.87 -4.29 -9.48
C TYR A 40 -6.86 -3.93 -8.36
N ARG A 41 -7.79 -3.00 -8.61
CA ARG A 41 -8.81 -2.61 -7.63
C ARG A 41 -9.69 -3.78 -7.24
N ASN A 42 -10.15 -4.55 -8.23
CA ASN A 42 -10.96 -5.75 -8.05
C ASN A 42 -10.15 -7.01 -7.69
N VAL A 43 -8.83 -6.89 -7.56
CA VAL A 43 -7.97 -8.00 -7.18
C VAL A 43 -7.97 -8.13 -5.66
N ASN A 44 -8.45 -9.28 -5.18
CA ASN A 44 -8.60 -9.55 -3.76
C ASN A 44 -7.28 -10.06 -3.17
N TYR A 45 -6.55 -9.18 -2.49
CA TYR A 45 -5.39 -9.54 -1.68
C TYR A 45 -5.85 -9.79 -0.24
N PRO A 46 -5.31 -10.81 0.45
CA PRO A 46 -5.64 -11.04 1.86
C PRO A 46 -5.27 -9.82 2.70
N VAL A 47 -6.11 -9.50 3.67
CA VAL A 47 -5.90 -8.38 4.58
C VAL A 47 -5.65 -8.93 5.96
N VAL A 48 -4.54 -8.52 6.58
CA VAL A 48 -4.24 -8.83 7.98
C VAL A 48 -4.36 -7.53 8.76
N VAL A 49 -5.13 -7.58 9.85
CA VAL A 49 -5.29 -6.43 10.77
C VAL A 49 -4.80 -6.86 12.15
N ALA A 50 -3.88 -6.09 12.72
CA ALA A 50 -3.31 -6.29 14.04
C ALA A 50 -3.51 -5.05 14.91
N SER A 51 -3.77 -5.25 16.20
CA SER A 51 -3.76 -4.17 17.17
C SER A 51 -2.32 -3.81 17.57
N LEU A 52 -2.06 -2.51 17.71
CA LEU A 52 -0.78 -1.97 18.14
C LEU A 52 -0.82 -1.64 19.64
N PRO A 53 0.32 -1.75 20.35
CA PRO A 53 0.39 -1.43 21.78
C PRO A 53 0.10 0.05 22.09
N ASP A 54 0.25 0.94 21.11
CA ASP A 54 -0.03 2.38 21.21
C ASP A 54 -1.55 2.72 21.13
N GLY A 55 -2.42 1.71 21.04
CA GLY A 55 -3.88 1.89 20.93
C GLY A 55 -4.37 2.14 19.51
N GLY A 56 -3.51 1.94 18.50
CA GLY A 56 -3.88 1.98 17.08
C GLY A 56 -4.08 0.58 16.47
N TRP A 57 -4.47 0.56 15.20
CA TRP A 57 -4.60 -0.65 14.40
C TRP A 57 -3.70 -0.56 13.18
N LEU A 58 -3.02 -1.65 12.86
CA LEU A 58 -2.21 -1.81 11.67
C LEU A 58 -2.92 -2.78 10.73
N ALA A 59 -3.22 -2.33 9.52
CA ALA A 59 -3.71 -3.19 8.44
C ALA A 59 -2.62 -3.33 7.38
N GLU A 60 -2.40 -4.55 6.89
CA GLU A 60 -1.40 -4.82 5.86
C GLU A 60 -1.84 -5.93 4.89
N HIS A 61 -1.25 -5.89 3.70
CA HIS A 61 -1.33 -6.98 2.72
C HIS A 61 -0.07 -7.82 2.81
N PRO A 62 -0.12 -9.08 3.30
CA PRO A 62 1.07 -9.93 3.43
C PRO A 62 1.69 -10.28 2.07
N ASP A 63 0.90 -10.36 1.01
CA ASP A 63 1.37 -10.57 -0.36
C ASP A 63 2.07 -9.34 -0.97
N LEU A 64 1.82 -8.13 -0.42
CA LEU A 64 2.41 -6.89 -0.89
C LEU A 64 3.39 -6.36 0.17
N PRO A 65 4.66 -6.80 0.16
CA PRO A 65 5.62 -6.42 1.19
C PRO A 65 5.79 -4.90 1.26
N GLY A 66 5.47 -4.33 2.42
CA GLY A 66 5.53 -2.88 2.65
C GLY A 66 4.22 -2.12 2.40
N CYS A 67 3.15 -2.79 1.96
CA CYS A 67 1.81 -2.21 1.87
C CYS A 67 1.10 -2.29 3.24
N LYS A 68 1.38 -1.31 4.10
CA LYS A 68 0.84 -1.23 5.47
C LYS A 68 0.24 0.14 5.74
N ILE A 69 -0.81 0.18 6.54
CA ILE A 69 -1.48 1.41 6.94
C ILE A 69 -1.92 1.33 8.40
N HIS A 70 -1.89 2.48 9.06
CA HIS A 70 -2.32 2.60 10.45
C HIS A 70 -3.65 3.35 10.49
N GLY A 71 -4.57 2.86 11.32
CA GLY A 71 -5.85 3.49 11.60
C GLY A 71 -6.09 3.56 13.10
N LYS A 72 -7.01 4.45 13.49
CA LYS A 72 -7.49 4.50 14.89
C LYS A 72 -8.44 3.36 15.21
N THR A 73 -9.09 2.82 14.19
CA THR A 73 -10.02 1.68 14.28
C THR A 73 -9.66 0.64 13.20
N PRO A 74 -10.03 -0.63 13.40
CA PRO A 74 -9.74 -1.68 12.41
C PRO A 74 -10.50 -1.42 11.10
N GLU A 75 -11.71 -0.86 11.17
CA GLU A 75 -12.51 -0.48 10.00
C GLU A 75 -11.86 0.65 9.20
N GLU A 76 -11.38 1.69 9.88
CA GLU A 76 -10.65 2.79 9.23
C GLU A 76 -9.36 2.28 8.56
N ALA A 77 -8.61 1.44 9.27
CA ALA A 77 -7.38 0.86 8.73
C ALA A 77 -7.67 0.01 7.48
N LYS A 78 -8.74 -0.80 7.51
CA LYS A 78 -9.14 -1.64 6.38
C LYS A 78 -9.62 -0.81 5.18
N ALA A 79 -10.46 0.20 5.40
CA ALA A 79 -10.96 1.07 4.33
C ALA A 79 -9.81 1.80 3.62
N ARG A 80 -8.83 2.29 4.40
CA ARG A 80 -7.64 2.95 3.85
C ARG A 80 -6.66 1.99 3.20
N LEU A 81 -6.62 0.73 3.63
CA LEU A 81 -5.72 -0.27 3.05
C LEU A 81 -6.03 -0.49 1.57
N GLU A 82 -7.29 -0.38 1.15
CA GLU A 82 -7.66 -0.50 -0.25
C GLU A 82 -7.08 0.62 -1.12
N GLU A 83 -7.06 1.86 -0.61
CA GLU A 83 -6.40 2.99 -1.29
C GLU A 83 -4.88 2.80 -1.30
N VAL A 84 -4.30 2.39 -0.17
CA VAL A 84 -2.87 2.14 -0.02
C VAL A 84 -2.40 1.03 -0.96
N LYS A 85 -3.22 0.01 -1.22
CA LYS A 85 -2.97 -1.03 -2.22
C LYS A 85 -2.77 -0.41 -3.61
N LEU A 86 -3.69 0.46 -4.04
CA LEU A 86 -3.61 1.11 -5.35
C LEU A 86 -2.39 2.01 -5.45
N THR A 87 -2.10 2.80 -4.40
CA THR A 87 -0.90 3.63 -4.32
C THR A 87 0.38 2.80 -4.36
N TRP A 88 0.43 1.69 -3.64
CA TRP A 88 1.58 0.78 -3.64
C TRP A 88 1.81 0.19 -5.04
N ILE A 89 0.72 -0.22 -5.71
CA ILE A 89 0.77 -0.76 -7.07
C ILE A 89 1.23 0.30 -8.07
N TYR A 90 0.69 1.51 -7.99
CA TYR A 90 1.13 2.63 -8.80
C TYR A 90 2.64 2.89 -8.63
N ALA A 91 3.11 2.96 -7.37
CA ALA A 91 4.52 3.16 -7.07
C ALA A 91 5.40 1.99 -7.56
N ALA A 92 4.94 0.75 -7.39
CA ALA A 92 5.65 -0.43 -7.88
C ALA A 92 5.78 -0.41 -9.42
N LEU A 93 4.72 -0.02 -10.14
CA LEU A 93 4.76 0.12 -11.60
C LEU A 93 5.68 1.27 -12.04
N ALA A 94 5.66 2.40 -11.32
CA ALA A 94 6.53 3.53 -11.58
C ALA A 94 8.02 3.17 -11.41
N ASP A 95 8.34 2.35 -10.40
CA ASP A 95 9.69 1.84 -10.13
C ASP A 95 10.08 0.66 -11.05
N GLY A 96 9.18 0.22 -11.95
CA GLY A 96 9.39 -0.93 -12.82
C GLY A 96 9.43 -2.28 -12.09
N ARG A 97 8.93 -2.35 -10.85
CA ARG A 97 8.86 -3.58 -10.06
C ARG A 97 7.74 -4.49 -10.55
N GLN A 98 7.97 -5.79 -10.42
CA GLN A 98 6.94 -6.80 -10.66
C GLN A 98 5.97 -6.86 -9.48
N ILE A 99 4.67 -6.72 -9.77
CA ILE A 99 3.62 -6.88 -8.77
C ILE A 99 3.39 -8.37 -8.54
N PRO A 100 3.54 -8.87 -7.31
CA PRO A 100 3.21 -10.25 -7.01
C PRO A 100 1.70 -10.46 -7.20
N LYS A 101 1.32 -11.51 -7.93
CA LYS A 101 -0.08 -11.89 -8.09
C LYS A 101 -0.65 -12.32 -6.74
N PRO A 102 -1.93 -12.04 -6.43
CA PRO A 102 -2.54 -12.64 -5.25
C PRO A 102 -2.45 -14.15 -5.41
N GLN A 103 -1.94 -14.86 -4.41
CA GLN A 103 -2.04 -16.31 -4.45
C GLN A 103 -3.53 -16.68 -4.30
N PRO A 104 -4.14 -17.34 -5.30
CA PRO A 104 -5.48 -17.87 -5.11
C PRO A 104 -5.36 -19.01 -4.11
N ASP A 105 -5.93 -18.82 -2.92
CA ASP A 105 -6.11 -19.87 -1.91
C ASP A 105 -4.77 -20.47 -1.43
N VAL A 106 -4.22 -19.93 -0.33
CA VAL A 106 -3.55 -20.84 0.60
C VAL A 106 -4.68 -21.36 1.48
N PRO A 107 -5.26 -22.56 1.20
CA PRO A 107 -6.16 -23.17 2.15
C PRO A 107 -5.37 -23.31 3.44
N LEU A 108 -5.86 -22.71 4.52
CA LEU A 108 -5.45 -23.01 5.88
C LEU A 108 -5.31 -24.53 5.95
N ALA A 109 -4.06 -24.99 6.11
CA ALA A 109 -3.71 -26.39 6.18
C ALA A 109 -4.70 -27.08 7.12
N LYS A 110 -5.57 -27.91 6.56
CA LYS A 110 -6.25 -28.92 7.37
C LYS A 110 -5.15 -29.89 7.76
N THR A 111 -4.59 -29.70 8.95
CA THR A 111 -3.76 -30.72 9.60
C THR A 111 -4.67 -31.91 9.86
N ASN A 112 -4.37 -32.99 9.15
CA ASN A 112 -4.97 -34.32 9.29
C ASN A 112 -4.55 -34.98 10.61
#